data_AF-A0A2K3LI45-F1
#
_entry.id   AF-A0A2K3LI45-F1
#
_cell.length_a   1.000
_cell.length_b   1.000
_cell.length_c   1.000
_cell.angle_alpha   90.00
_cell.angle_beta   90.00
_cell.angle_gamma   90.00
#
_symmetry.space_group_name_H-M   'P 1'
#
loop_
_entity.id
_entity.type
_entity.pdbx_description
1 polymer ?
#
loop_
_entity_poly.entity_id
_entity_poly.type
_entity_poly.pdbx_seq_one_letter_code
_entity_poly.pdbx_strand_id
1 'polypeptide(L)' 'KHHICNANMMRNGADYAVFINTAQEFDGSDSGARPDEAVSWGKIRSSAKTVKVHCDATIAFPLLVAKTFASRMKPLH' A
#
# COMPACT_ATOMS: atom_id res chain seq x y z
N LYS A 1 6.36 -2.97 -6.78
CA LYS A 1 5.74 -3.53 -5.55
C LYS A 1 6.72 -4.43 -4.79
N HIS A 2 7.08 -5.59 -5.36
CA HIS A 2 7.92 -6.61 -4.72
C HIS A 2 9.17 -6.06 -4.01
N HIS A 3 9.96 -5.21 -4.67
CA HIS A 3 11.22 -4.69 -4.14
C HIS A 3 11.04 -3.94 -2.80
N ILE A 4 10.04 -3.06 -2.69
CA ILE A 4 9.74 -2.31 -1.46
C ILE A 4 9.28 -3.26 -0.35
N CYS A 5 8.46 -4.26 -0.70
CA CYS A 5 7.96 -5.24 0.25
C CYS A 5 9.10 -6.12 0.80
N ASN A 6 10.01 -6.55 -0.06
CA ASN A 6 11.20 -7.32 0.33
C ASN A 6 12.15 -6.52 1.22
N ALA A 7 12.35 -5.23 0.96
CA ALA A 7 13.16 -4.39 1.84
C ALA A 7 12.54 -4.29 3.25
N ASN A 8 11.22 -4.20 3.35
CA ASN A 8 10.54 -4.16 4.66
C ASN A 8 10.53 -5.51 5.38
N MET A 9 10.64 -6.63 4.65
CA MET A 9 10.81 -7.95 5.26
C MET A 9 12.03 -7.98 6.20
N MET A 10 13.10 -7.27 5.86
CA MET A 10 14.33 -7.18 6.68
C MET A 10 14.15 -6.45 8.02
N ARG A 11 13.03 -5.74 8.22
CA ARG A 11 12.64 -5.10 9.49
C ARG A 11 11.42 -5.76 10.14
N ASN A 12 11.20 -7.05 9.84
CA ASN A 12 10.02 -7.83 10.25
C ASN A 12 8.70 -7.24 9.75
N GLY A 13 8.71 -6.67 8.56
CA GLY A 13 7.52 -6.16 7.87
C GLY A 13 7.21 -4.69 8.17
N ALA A 14 6.45 -4.09 7.24
CA ALA A 14 5.93 -2.72 7.38
C ALA A 14 4.77 -2.65 8.39
N ASP A 15 4.67 -1.54 9.13
CA ASP A 15 3.60 -1.26 10.09
C ASP A 15 2.30 -0.73 9.45
N TYR A 16 2.42 -0.14 8.25
CA TYR A 16 1.31 0.39 7.46
C TYR A 16 1.54 0.09 5.98
N ALA A 17 0.47 -0.21 5.24
CA ALA A 17 0.54 -0.38 3.79
C ALA A 17 -0.75 0.08 3.10
N VAL A 18 -0.59 0.88 2.04
CA VAL A 18 -1.68 1.29 1.15
C VAL A 18 -1.29 0.88 -0.27
N PHE A 19 -2.07 0.02 -0.91
CA PHE A 19 -1.89 -0.34 -2.30
C PHE A 19 -2.99 0.30 -3.14
N ILE A 20 -2.62 0.95 -4.25
CA ILE A 20 -3.54 1.44 -5.27
C ILE A 20 -3.13 0.78 -6.58
N ASN A 21 -3.96 -0.13 -7.08
CA ASN A 21 -3.72 -0.79 -8.36
C ASN A 21 -5.02 -1.32 -8.96
N THR A 22 -4.97 -1.70 -10.23
CA THR A 22 -6.09 -2.29 -10.97
C THR A 22 -6.01 -3.82 -11.04
N ALA A 23 -4.90 -4.41 -10.57
CA ALA A 23 -4.62 -5.83 -10.69
C ALA A 23 -5.50 -6.68 -9.75
N GLN A 24 -5.94 -7.81 -10.29
CA GLN A 24 -6.82 -8.76 -9.63
C GLN A 24 -6.04 -9.97 -9.14
N GLU A 25 -6.59 -10.68 -8.15
CA GLU A 25 -5.88 -11.80 -7.50
C GLU A 25 -6.00 -13.12 -8.25
N PHE A 26 -6.96 -13.24 -9.17
CA PHE A 26 -7.31 -14.51 -9.80
C PHE A 26 -6.16 -15.12 -10.62
N ASP A 27 -5.20 -14.30 -11.06
CA ASP A 27 -4.06 -14.72 -11.87
C ASP A 27 -2.84 -15.13 -11.01
N GLY A 28 -2.94 -15.05 -9.69
CA GLY A 28 -1.86 -15.41 -8.76
C GLY A 28 -0.61 -14.52 -8.86
N SER A 29 -0.71 -13.34 -9.48
CA SER A 29 0.43 -12.44 -9.65
C SER A 29 0.80 -11.67 -8.38
N ASP A 30 2.10 -11.38 -8.17
CA ASP A 30 2.52 -10.45 -7.09
C ASP A 30 1.86 -9.08 -7.26
N SER A 31 1.64 -8.64 -8.50
CA SER A 31 0.96 -7.38 -8.81
C SER A 31 -0.49 -7.35 -8.28
N GLY A 32 -1.21 -8.46 -8.41
CA GLY A 32 -2.59 -8.64 -7.97
C GLY A 32 -2.75 -9.01 -6.49
N ALA A 33 -1.73 -9.61 -5.88
CA ALA A 33 -1.78 -10.13 -4.51
C ALA A 33 -2.35 -9.15 -3.47
N ARG A 34 -3.22 -9.66 -2.58
CA ARG A 34 -3.75 -8.91 -1.43
C ARG A 34 -2.64 -8.54 -0.44
N PRO A 35 -2.85 -7.49 0.36
CA PRO A 35 -1.98 -7.21 1.51
C PRO A 35 -1.80 -8.43 2.43
N ASP A 36 -2.84 -9.26 2.60
CA ASP A 36 -2.80 -10.47 3.43
C ASP A 36 -1.77 -11.49 2.95
N GLU A 37 -1.55 -11.58 1.64
CA GLU A 37 -0.48 -12.42 1.08
C GLU A 37 0.89 -11.86 1.46
N ALA A 38 1.09 -10.54 1.42
CA ALA A 38 2.34 -9.94 1.87
C ALA A 38 2.57 -10.10 3.41
N VAL A 39 1.51 -10.27 4.20
CA VAL A 39 1.61 -10.61 5.63
C VAL A 39 2.15 -12.03 5.83
N SER A 40 1.71 -13.01 5.02
CA SER A 40 2.16 -14.41 5.17
C SER A 40 3.67 -14.58 4.93
N TRP A 41 4.25 -13.72 4.09
CA TRP A 41 5.69 -13.67 3.82
C TRP A 41 6.49 -12.80 4.79
N GLY A 42 5.85 -12.16 5.78
CA GLY A 42 6.52 -11.24 6.70
C GLY A 42 6.97 -9.92 6.07
N LYS A 43 6.51 -9.61 4.85
CA LYS A 43 6.76 -8.33 4.17
C LYS A 43 5.94 -7.20 4.78
N ILE A 44 4.81 -7.54 5.40
CA ILE A 44 3.95 -6.68 6.21
C ILE A 44 3.76 -7.34 7.57
N ARG A 45 3.71 -6.56 8.66
CA ARG A 45 3.45 -7.09 10.01
C ARG A 45 2.02 -7.63 10.12
N SER A 46 1.82 -8.68 10.90
CA SER A 46 0.49 -9.21 11.21
C SER A 46 -0.42 -8.20 11.94
N SER A 47 0.17 -7.27 12.70
CA SER A 47 -0.54 -6.19 13.38
C SER A 47 -0.70 -4.92 12.53
N ALA A 48 -0.25 -4.92 11.27
CA ALA A 48 -0.26 -3.74 10.42
C ALA A 48 -1.68 -3.34 10.02
N LYS A 49 -1.89 -2.02 9.83
CA LYS A 49 -3.11 -1.53 9.17
C LYS A 49 -2.86 -1.45 7.68
N THR A 50 -3.57 -2.26 6.91
CA THR A 50 -3.41 -2.36 5.46
C THR A 50 -4.70 -2.06 4.71
N VAL A 51 -4.58 -1.53 3.50
CA VAL A 51 -5.71 -1.33 2.59
C VAL A 51 -5.26 -1.49 1.14
N LYS A 52 -6.11 -2.12 0.31
CA LYS A 52 -5.97 -2.17 -1.14
C LYS A 52 -7.15 -1.43 -1.77
N VAL A 53 -6.86 -0.42 -2.57
CA VAL A 53 -7.84 0.33 -3.36
C VAL A 53 -7.76 -0.18 -4.80
N HIS A 54 -8.82 -0.86 -5.24
CA HIS A 54 -8.96 -1.31 -6.63
C HIS A 54 -9.42 -0.13 -7.50
N CYS A 55 -8.48 0.67 -7.98
CA CYS A 55 -8.75 1.87 -8.77
C CYS A 55 -7.51 2.25 -9.58
N ASP A 56 -7.71 3.01 -10.65
CA ASP A 56 -6.61 3.69 -11.35
C ASP A 56 -5.98 4.75 -10.44
N ALA A 57 -4.64 4.77 -10.37
CA ALA A 57 -3.92 5.71 -9.54
C ALA A 57 -4.18 7.17 -9.93
N THR A 58 -4.42 7.47 -11.21
CA THR A 58 -4.73 8.82 -11.69
C THR A 58 -6.03 9.38 -11.10
N ILE A 59 -6.95 8.50 -10.69
CA ILE A 59 -8.21 8.87 -10.04
C ILE A 59 -8.02 8.95 -8.52
N ALA A 60 -7.49 7.88 -7.92
CA ALA A 60 -7.44 7.75 -6.46
C ALA A 60 -6.32 8.59 -5.81
N PHE A 61 -5.16 8.72 -6.45
CA PHE A 61 -3.99 9.36 -5.86
C PHE A 61 -4.18 10.87 -5.60
N PRO A 62 -4.75 11.68 -6.51
CA PRO A 62 -4.99 13.09 -6.22
C PRO A 62 -5.91 13.32 -5.01
N LEU A 63 -6.96 12.50 -4.88
CA LEU A 63 -7.89 12.57 -3.75
C LEU A 63 -7.21 12.17 -2.43
N LEU A 64 -6.38 11.12 -2.46
CA LEU A 64 -5.59 10.69 -1.31
C LEU A 64 -4.67 11.83 -0.84
N VAL A 65 -3.92 12.43 -1.76
CA VAL A 65 -3.01 13.54 -1.47
C VAL A 65 -3.76 14.74 -0.88
N ALA A 66 -4.88 15.13 -1.48
CA ALA A 66 -5.70 16.26 -1.03
C ALA A 66 -6.17 16.11 0.43
N LYS A 67 -6.51 14.90 0.85
CA LYS A 67 -7.02 14.63 2.22
C LYS A 67 -5.94 14.26 3.24
N THR A 68 -4.71 13.95 2.82
CA THR A 68 -3.65 13.47 3.72
C THR A 68 -2.42 14.37 3.73
N PHE A 69 -1.64 14.39 2.65
CA PHE A 69 -0.38 15.14 2.58
C PHE A 69 -0.64 16.64 2.45
N ALA A 70 -1.51 17.05 1.53
CA ALA A 70 -1.82 18.47 1.31
C ALA A 70 -2.52 19.11 2.52
N SER A 71 -3.41 18.38 3.21
CA SER A 71 -4.09 18.89 4.40
C SER A 71 -3.15 19.11 5.61
N ARG A 72 -2.00 18.42 5.64
CA ARG A 72 -0.94 18.62 6.64
C ARG A 72 0.02 19.74 6.28
N MET A 73 0.12 20.10 5.01
CA MET A 73 0.83 21.28 4.55
C MET A 73 -0.08 22.51 4.69
N LYS A 74 -0.39 22.93 5.93
CA LYS A 74 -0.93 24.29 6.11
C LYS A 74 0.13 25.27 5.61
N PRO A 75 -0.24 26.32 4.85
CA PRO A 75 0.69 27.41 4.59
C PRO A 75 1.13 27.97 5.94
N LEU A 76 2.44 28.19 6.10
CA LEU A 76 2.95 29.07 7.14
C LEU A 76 2.42 30.48 6.82
N HIS A 77 1.25 30.81 7.36
CA HIS A 77 0.77 32.19 7.51
C HIS A 77 0.56 32.42 9.00
#